data_AF-A0A2U0UNS1-F1
#
_entry.id   AF-A0A2U0UNS1-F1
#
_cell.length_a   1.000
_cell.length_b   1.000
_cell.length_c   1.000
_cell.angle_alpha   90.00
_cell.angle_beta   90.00
_cell.angle_gamma   90.00
#
_symmetry.space_group_name_H-M   'P 1'
#
loop_
_entity.id
_entity.type
_entity.pdbx_description
1 polymer ?
#
loop_
_entity_poly.entity_id
_entity_poly.type
_entity_poly.pdbx_seq_one_letter_code
_entity_poly.pdbx_strand_id
1 'polypeptide(L)'
;MFNKNKNNNVSSDDVSNMIEPIVARIDKLETALKNQAKQIVELQNLLKGTGAIRQGDGEKGSETFNSASETQLQIHEECADRNRTSSEKALTADDMASKDNILSRSVETLYLPAPTPDGLFMEYSPTEQVGKSVYQLRTEDGINGQFIMIDTSDAIATAMISISQIVKPVCRIEGNTKQYPRRIKTLEEGVAQRDGAIWRVTKKAKLSFE
;
A
#
# COMPACT_ATOMS: atom_id res chain seq x y z
N MET A 1 18.08 -34.50 50.04
CA MET A 1 16.70 -34.18 50.44
C MET A 1 16.03 -33.44 49.28
N PHE A 2 14.78 -33.81 48.98
CA PHE A 2 14.11 -33.62 47.69
C PHE A 2 13.83 -32.17 47.30
N ASN A 3 14.24 -31.79 46.09
CA ASN A 3 13.86 -30.52 45.45
C ASN A 3 12.43 -30.64 44.92
N LYS A 4 11.45 -30.09 45.64
CA LYS A 4 10.04 -30.09 45.24
C LYS A 4 9.82 -29.05 44.15
N ASN A 5 9.62 -29.51 42.93
CA ASN A 5 9.16 -28.70 41.81
C ASN A 5 7.75 -28.17 42.13
N LYS A 6 7.58 -26.85 42.23
CA LYS A 6 6.26 -26.22 42.38
C LYS A 6 5.59 -26.24 41.02
N ASN A 7 4.64 -27.16 40.83
CA ASN A 7 3.73 -27.11 39.71
C ASN A 7 2.84 -25.86 39.87
N ASN A 8 3.11 -24.84 39.06
CA ASN A 8 2.24 -23.67 38.92
C ASN A 8 1.00 -24.08 38.13
N ASN A 9 0.06 -24.76 38.79
CA ASN A 9 -1.26 -24.99 38.23
C ASN A 9 -2.08 -23.71 38.41
N VAL A 10 -2.28 -22.97 37.31
CA VAL A 10 -3.23 -21.85 37.25
C VAL A 10 -4.63 -22.41 37.56
N SER A 11 -5.35 -21.79 38.50
CA SER A 11 -6.69 -22.26 38.87
C SER A 11 -7.66 -22.03 37.71
N SER A 12 -8.65 -22.93 37.55
CA SER A 12 -9.71 -22.76 36.54
C SER A 12 -10.44 -21.42 36.70
N ASP A 13 -10.53 -20.91 37.92
CA ASP A 13 -11.19 -19.64 38.22
C ASP A 13 -10.35 -18.44 37.74
N ASP A 14 -9.02 -18.53 37.82
CA ASP A 14 -8.12 -17.48 37.31
C ASP A 14 -8.20 -17.39 35.79
N VAL A 15 -8.32 -18.53 35.11
CA VAL A 15 -8.51 -18.60 33.66
C VAL A 15 -9.86 -18.01 33.26
N SER A 16 -10.95 -18.36 33.96
CA SER A 16 -12.27 -17.80 33.72
C SER A 16 -12.30 -16.28 33.88
N ASN A 17 -11.68 -15.76 34.94
CA ASN A 17 -11.59 -14.31 35.20
C ASN A 17 -10.77 -13.57 34.13
N MET A 18 -9.79 -14.23 33.50
CA MET A 18 -9.03 -13.65 32.38
C MET A 18 -9.78 -13.72 31.04
N ILE A 19 -10.61 -14.75 30.83
CA ILE A 19 -11.33 -14.96 29.57
C ILE A 19 -12.59 -14.09 29.50
N GLU A 20 -13.29 -13.87 30.62
CA GLU A 20 -14.53 -13.09 30.67
C GLU A 20 -14.42 -11.67 30.03
N PRO A 21 -13.40 -10.85 30.32
CA PRO A 21 -13.26 -9.54 29.65
C PRO A 21 -12.93 -9.66 28.16
N ILE A 22 -12.29 -10.76 27.74
CA ILE A 22 -11.98 -11.02 26.33
C ILE A 22 -13.27 -11.35 25.57
N VAL A 23 -14.11 -12.22 26.14
CA VAL A 23 -15.42 -12.57 25.56
C VAL A 23 -16.32 -11.33 25.48
N ALA A 24 -16.41 -10.54 26.54
CA ALA A 24 -17.19 -9.30 26.53
C ALA A 24 -16.68 -8.29 25.47
N ARG A 25 -15.37 -8.26 25.21
CA ARG A 25 -14.80 -7.41 24.16
C ARG A 25 -15.16 -7.93 22.77
N ILE A 26 -15.19 -9.25 22.57
CA ILE A 26 -15.61 -9.87 21.30
C ILE A 26 -17.07 -9.51 21.00
N ASP A 27 -17.99 -9.66 21.96
CA ASP A 27 -19.41 -9.31 21.77
C ASP A 27 -19.60 -7.83 21.38
N LYS A 28 -18.81 -6.95 22.00
CA LYS A 28 -18.81 -5.51 21.67
C LYS A 28 -18.31 -5.25 20.26
N LEU A 29 -17.28 -5.98 19.80
CA LEU A 29 -16.77 -5.88 18.44
C LEU A 29 -17.78 -6.41 17.41
N GLU A 30 -18.44 -7.54 17.69
CA GLU A 30 -19.49 -8.09 16.83
C GLU A 30 -20.66 -7.12 16.68
N THR A 31 -21.07 -6.48 17.78
CA THR A 31 -22.14 -5.48 17.77
C THR A 31 -21.74 -4.25 16.94
N ALA A 32 -20.50 -3.77 17.09
CA ALA A 32 -19.97 -2.67 16.29
C ALA A 32 -19.95 -3.02 14.80
N LEU A 33 -19.51 -4.22 14.44
CA LEU A 33 -19.46 -4.70 13.06
C LEU A 33 -20.86 -4.77 12.44
N LYS A 34 -21.85 -5.32 13.16
CA LYS A 34 -23.25 -5.36 12.71
C LYS A 34 -23.83 -3.96 12.49
N ASN A 35 -23.49 -3.00 13.34
CA ASN A 35 -23.92 -1.61 13.19
C ASN A 35 -23.26 -0.93 12.00
N GLN A 36 -21.95 -1.13 11.78
CA GLN A 36 -21.25 -0.62 10.60
C GLN A 36 -21.83 -1.21 9.31
N ALA A 37 -22.13 -2.50 9.28
CA ALA A 37 -22.75 -3.15 8.11
C ALA A 37 -24.11 -2.52 7.76
N LYS A 38 -24.94 -2.21 8.76
CA LYS A 38 -26.22 -1.51 8.56
C LYS A 38 -26.02 -0.11 7.97
N GLN A 39 -25.07 0.66 8.50
CA GLN A 39 -24.74 1.98 7.99
C GLN A 39 -24.24 1.92 6.53
N ILE A 40 -23.42 0.93 6.18
CA ILE A 40 -22.94 0.76 4.81
C ILE A 40 -24.11 0.47 3.86
N VAL A 41 -25.04 -0.40 4.24
CA VAL A 41 -26.24 -0.71 3.42
C VAL A 41 -27.12 0.53 3.26
N GLU A 42 -27.30 1.32 4.32
CA GLU A 42 -28.05 2.57 4.29
C GLU A 42 -27.41 3.60 3.34
N LEU A 43 -26.10 3.80 3.44
CA LEU A 43 -25.35 4.70 2.54
C LEU A 43 -25.41 4.22 1.08
N GLN A 44 -25.31 2.92 0.83
CA GLN A 44 -25.46 2.36 -0.53
C GLN A 44 -26.86 2.60 -1.10
N ASN A 45 -27.90 2.50 -0.28
CA ASN A 45 -29.28 2.78 -0.72
C ASN A 45 -29.49 4.27 -1.04
N LEU A 46 -28.90 5.17 -0.26
CA LEU A 46 -28.93 6.61 -0.53
C LEU A 46 -28.19 6.98 -1.82
N LEU A 47 -27.04 6.36 -2.09
CA LEU A 47 -26.30 6.51 -3.35
C LEU A 47 -27.07 5.93 -4.54
N LYS A 48 -27.79 4.82 -4.39
CA LYS A 48 -28.67 4.27 -5.43
C LYS A 48 -29.90 5.17 -5.68
N GLY A 49 -30.43 5.81 -4.64
CA GLY A 49 -31.55 6.76 -4.76
C GLY A 49 -31.20 8.05 -5.52
N THR A 50 -29.93 8.43 -5.58
CA THR A 50 -29.46 9.63 -6.30
C THR A 50 -29.14 9.38 -7.78
N GLY A 51 -29.13 8.12 -8.24
CA GLY A 51 -28.96 7.74 -9.64
C GLY A 51 -30.27 7.63 -10.45
N ALA A 52 -31.43 7.81 -9.83
CA ALA A 52 -32.73 7.64 -10.47
C ALA A 52 -33.27 8.97 -11.04
N ILE A 53 -32.59 9.55 -12.04
CA ILE A 53 -33.28 10.29 -13.09
C ILE A 53 -32.80 9.76 -14.44
N ARG A 54 -33.80 9.32 -15.22
CA ARG A 54 -33.80 8.90 -16.64
C ARG A 54 -33.68 7.41 -16.91
N GLN A 55 -34.83 6.73 -16.90
CA GLN A 55 -35.18 5.81 -17.98
C GLN A 55 -36.67 5.97 -18.29
N GLY A 56 -36.93 6.40 -19.53
CA GLY A 56 -38.24 6.30 -20.15
C GLY A 56 -38.51 4.85 -20.55
N ASP A 57 -39.74 4.45 -20.32
CA ASP A 57 -40.58 3.44 -20.97
C ASP A 57 -39.96 2.49 -22.00
N GLY A 58 -40.18 1.17 -21.81
CA GLY A 58 -40.41 0.24 -22.94
C GLY A 58 -39.66 -1.09 -22.95
N GLU A 59 -40.23 -2.08 -22.25
CA GLU A 59 -40.36 -3.53 -22.57
C GLU A 59 -39.16 -4.46 -22.89
N LYS A 60 -39.09 -5.51 -22.05
CA LYS A 60 -38.88 -6.97 -22.29
C LYS A 60 -37.50 -7.57 -22.61
N GLY A 61 -37.17 -8.60 -21.81
CA GLY A 61 -36.30 -9.74 -22.16
C GLY A 61 -34.89 -9.64 -21.57
N SER A 62 -34.67 -10.04 -20.31
CA SER A 62 -34.28 -11.39 -19.87
C SER A 62 -32.87 -11.84 -20.30
N GLU A 63 -32.05 -12.02 -19.27
CA GLU A 63 -30.79 -12.78 -19.17
C GLU A 63 -29.51 -12.15 -19.73
N THR A 64 -28.69 -11.55 -18.85
CA THR A 64 -27.26 -11.97 -18.75
C THR A 64 -26.67 -11.61 -17.39
N PHE A 65 -25.91 -12.58 -16.88
CA PHE A 65 -24.91 -12.54 -15.81
C PHE A 65 -24.21 -11.19 -15.63
N ASN A 66 -24.27 -10.64 -14.42
CA ASN A 66 -23.46 -9.49 -14.03
C ASN A 66 -22.34 -9.93 -13.08
N SER A 67 -21.17 -10.10 -13.69
CA SER A 67 -19.89 -9.76 -13.09
C SER A 67 -19.86 -8.25 -12.83
N ALA A 68 -19.57 -7.83 -11.60
CA ALA A 68 -19.27 -6.44 -11.25
C ALA A 68 -18.19 -6.48 -10.15
N SER A 69 -16.94 -6.13 -10.46
CA SER A 69 -16.41 -4.77 -10.64
C SER A 69 -16.02 -4.11 -9.31
N GLU A 70 -14.73 -3.80 -9.19
CA GLU A 70 -14.24 -2.68 -8.39
C GLU A 70 -14.85 -1.36 -8.88
N THR A 71 -15.12 -0.44 -7.95
CA THR A 71 -15.12 1.00 -8.25
C THR A 71 -14.73 1.81 -7.00
N GLN A 72 -13.78 2.71 -7.21
CA GLN A 72 -13.29 3.79 -6.34
C GLN A 72 -14.34 4.88 -6.10
N LEU A 73 -14.25 5.58 -4.96
CA LEU A 73 -14.52 7.02 -4.76
C LEU A 73 -13.62 7.47 -3.57
N GLN A 74 -12.67 8.41 -3.64
CA GLN A 74 -12.70 9.86 -3.92
C GLN A 74 -13.23 10.71 -2.75
N ILE A 75 -12.35 11.54 -2.14
CA ILE A 75 -12.72 12.65 -1.24
C ILE A 75 -11.79 13.85 -1.53
N HIS A 76 -12.40 15.03 -1.58
CA HIS A 76 -11.87 16.36 -1.92
C HIS A 76 -11.87 17.30 -0.68
N GLU A 77 -10.84 18.17 -0.59
CA GLU A 77 -10.75 19.58 -0.09
C GLU A 77 -11.25 19.97 1.33
N GLU A 78 -10.75 21.00 2.04
CA GLU A 78 -10.17 22.32 1.71
C GLU A 78 -9.41 22.89 2.95
N CYS A 79 -8.39 23.77 2.82
CA CYS A 79 -8.46 25.22 3.13
C CYS A 79 -7.10 25.97 2.91
N ALA A 80 -7.11 27.00 2.04
CA ALA A 80 -6.57 28.40 2.13
C ALA A 80 -5.33 28.73 3.04
N ASP A 81 -4.32 29.58 2.73
CA ASP A 81 -4.13 30.72 1.79
C ASP A 81 -2.65 31.24 1.82
N ARG A 82 -2.24 32.05 0.80
CA ARG A 82 -1.14 33.08 0.73
C ARG A 82 0.17 32.84 -0.06
N ASN A 83 0.10 33.19 -1.36
CA ASN A 83 0.94 34.13 -2.18
C ASN A 83 2.47 34.23 -1.99
N ARG A 84 3.25 34.08 -3.11
CA ARG A 84 3.83 35.22 -3.89
C ARG A 84 4.80 34.81 -5.03
N THR A 85 4.53 35.35 -6.24
CA THR A 85 5.43 35.82 -7.33
C THR A 85 6.33 34.84 -8.12
N SER A 86 6.09 34.73 -9.44
CA SER A 86 6.99 35.31 -10.49
C SER A 86 6.50 35.08 -11.94
N SER A 87 6.44 36.21 -12.67
CA SER A 87 6.55 36.49 -14.12
C SER A 87 6.00 35.55 -15.22
N GLU A 88 5.03 36.11 -15.96
CA GLU A 88 5.01 36.33 -17.42
C GLU A 88 5.45 35.21 -18.39
N LYS A 89 4.50 34.73 -19.21
CA LYS A 89 4.44 35.05 -20.66
C LYS A 89 3.14 34.58 -21.33
N ALA A 90 2.74 35.34 -22.34
CA ALA A 90 1.42 35.44 -22.93
C ALA A 90 1.01 34.34 -23.93
N LEU A 91 -0.30 34.03 -23.90
CA LEU A 91 -1.27 33.70 -24.95
C LEU A 91 -0.76 33.18 -26.32
N THR A 92 -1.37 32.09 -26.79
CA THR A 92 -2.39 32.15 -27.87
C THR A 92 -3.19 30.85 -27.89
N ALA A 93 -4.51 30.99 -27.94
CA ALA A 93 -5.42 29.94 -28.36
C ALA A 93 -5.45 29.97 -29.89
N ASP A 94 -5.37 28.80 -30.52
CA ASP A 94 -6.26 28.41 -31.61
C ASP A 94 -6.03 26.94 -32.04
N ASP A 95 -7.17 26.33 -32.39
CA ASP A 95 -7.43 25.11 -33.14
C ASP A 95 -7.62 23.72 -32.49
N MET A 96 -8.73 23.14 -32.97
CA MET A 96 -9.47 21.96 -32.55
C MET A 96 -8.79 20.62 -32.89
N ALA A 97 -9.30 19.59 -32.21
CA ALA A 97 -9.27 18.17 -32.57
C ALA A 97 -8.09 17.33 -32.03
N SER A 98 -8.29 16.74 -30.85
CA SER A 98 -8.63 15.31 -30.76
C SER A 98 -8.99 14.97 -29.31
N LYS A 99 -10.18 14.40 -29.16
CA LYS A 99 -10.79 14.04 -27.88
C LYS A 99 -10.32 12.62 -27.54
N ASP A 100 -9.03 12.46 -27.29
CA ASP A 100 -8.51 11.25 -26.67
C ASP A 100 -8.50 11.48 -25.16
N ASN A 101 -9.24 10.63 -24.47
CA ASN A 101 -9.34 10.56 -23.03
C ASN A 101 -7.98 10.15 -22.46
N ILE A 102 -7.06 11.11 -22.33
CA ILE A 102 -5.81 10.92 -21.60
C ILE A 102 -6.21 10.82 -20.13
N LEU A 103 -6.52 9.60 -19.68
CA LEU A 103 -6.37 9.21 -18.29
C LEU A 103 -5.03 9.79 -17.85
N SER A 104 -5.06 10.84 -17.03
CA SER A 104 -3.86 11.47 -16.49
C SER A 104 -3.12 10.38 -15.73
N ARG A 105 -2.07 9.83 -16.37
CA ARG A 105 -1.25 8.76 -15.82
C ARG A 105 -0.47 9.35 -14.66
N SER A 106 -1.08 9.35 -13.47
CA SER A 106 -0.48 9.89 -12.26
C SER A 106 0.58 8.90 -11.81
N VAL A 107 1.85 9.30 -11.92
CA VAL A 107 2.97 8.51 -11.39
C VAL A 107 2.82 8.43 -9.88
N GLU A 108 2.54 7.24 -9.36
CA GLU A 108 2.44 6.98 -7.92
C GLU A 108 3.80 6.54 -7.40
N THR A 109 4.20 7.06 -6.24
CA THR A 109 5.41 6.66 -5.53
C THR A 109 5.02 6.00 -4.21
N LEU A 110 5.54 4.79 -4.00
CA LEU A 110 5.33 3.97 -2.81
C LEU A 110 6.67 3.66 -2.15
N TYR A 111 6.66 3.47 -0.85
CA TYR A 111 7.81 3.07 -0.06
C TYR A 111 7.59 1.66 0.47
N LEU A 112 8.59 0.81 0.31
CA LEU A 112 8.51 -0.61 0.59
C LEU A 112 9.51 -0.98 1.70
N PRO A 113 9.13 -1.87 2.62
CA PRO A 113 10.03 -2.38 3.64
C PRO A 113 10.94 -3.48 3.08
N ALA A 114 11.66 -4.15 3.98
CA ALA A 114 12.43 -5.35 3.63
C ALA A 114 11.54 -6.41 2.96
N PRO A 115 12.00 -7.02 1.86
CA PRO A 115 11.27 -8.09 1.19
C PRO A 115 11.31 -9.39 2.02
N THR A 116 10.43 -10.31 1.66
CA THR A 116 10.54 -11.72 2.05
C THR A 116 11.74 -12.39 1.34
N PRO A 117 12.22 -13.54 1.84
CA PRO A 117 13.28 -14.32 1.17
C PRO A 117 12.97 -14.68 -0.29
N ASP A 118 11.68 -14.78 -0.64
CA ASP A 118 11.19 -15.07 -1.99
C ASP A 118 11.13 -13.83 -2.90
N GLY A 119 11.52 -12.65 -2.40
CA GLY A 119 11.50 -11.40 -3.16
C GLY A 119 10.11 -10.77 -3.31
N LEU A 120 9.25 -10.94 -2.29
CA LEU A 120 7.92 -10.33 -2.21
C LEU A 120 7.91 -9.19 -1.21
N PHE A 121 7.28 -8.06 -1.55
CA PHE A 121 6.97 -6.99 -0.61
C PHE A 121 5.51 -7.08 -0.19
N MET A 122 5.28 -7.39 1.09
CA MET A 122 3.95 -7.64 1.65
C MET A 122 3.22 -6.36 2.08
N GLU A 123 3.97 -5.29 2.31
CA GLU A 123 3.45 -4.01 2.79
C GLU A 123 4.04 -2.88 1.94
N TYR A 124 3.33 -1.75 1.90
CA TYR A 124 3.81 -0.51 1.31
C TYR A 124 3.21 0.70 2.04
N SER A 125 3.87 1.85 1.94
CA SER A 125 3.38 3.13 2.47
C SER A 125 3.47 4.23 1.41
N PRO A 126 2.57 5.22 1.42
CA PRO A 126 2.64 6.37 0.51
C PRO A 126 3.74 7.38 0.92
N THR A 127 4.21 7.29 2.16
CA THR A 127 5.27 8.15 2.73
C THR A 127 6.44 7.30 3.19
N GLU A 128 7.65 7.87 3.12
CA GLU A 128 8.86 7.24 3.62
C GLU A 128 8.77 7.11 5.14
N GLN A 129 9.00 5.90 5.64
CA GLN A 129 9.05 5.61 7.07
C GLN A 129 10.47 5.29 7.48
N VAL A 130 11.09 6.21 8.22
CA VAL A 130 12.43 6.03 8.80
C VAL A 130 12.44 4.76 9.66
N GLY A 131 13.41 3.90 9.43
CA GLY A 131 13.69 2.63 10.10
C GLY A 131 12.92 1.45 9.53
N LYS A 132 11.99 1.69 8.59
CA LYS A 132 11.12 0.65 8.01
C LYS A 132 11.19 0.61 6.49
N SER A 133 11.24 1.77 5.82
CA SER A 133 11.32 1.87 4.36
C SER A 133 12.75 1.67 3.89
N VAL A 134 12.95 0.73 2.98
CA VAL A 134 14.27 0.41 2.39
C VAL A 134 14.29 0.68 0.89
N TYR A 135 13.13 0.53 0.24
CA TYR A 135 12.99 0.69 -1.20
C TYR A 135 11.91 1.72 -1.53
N GLN A 136 12.08 2.36 -2.68
CA GLN A 136 11.08 3.24 -3.29
C GLN A 136 10.63 2.60 -4.59
N LEU A 137 9.33 2.47 -4.79
CA LEU A 137 8.70 1.97 -6.01
C LEU A 137 7.92 3.09 -6.69
N ARG A 138 8.10 3.23 -7.99
CA ARG A 138 7.35 4.15 -8.85
C ARG A 138 6.53 3.34 -9.83
N THR A 139 5.23 3.62 -9.90
CA THR A 139 4.30 2.94 -10.78
C THR A 139 3.43 3.95 -11.52
N GLU A 140 3.19 3.70 -12.79
CA GLU A 140 2.33 4.55 -13.63
C GLU A 140 0.96 3.92 -13.88
N ASP A 141 0.90 2.58 -13.81
CA ASP A 141 -0.29 1.79 -14.15
C ASP A 141 -0.90 1.07 -12.95
N GLY A 142 -0.27 1.18 -11.77
CA GLY A 142 -0.65 0.40 -10.58
C GLY A 142 -0.34 -1.10 -10.68
N ILE A 143 0.09 -1.61 -11.85
CA ILE A 143 0.39 -3.03 -12.10
C ILE A 143 1.89 -3.30 -12.10
N ASN A 144 2.68 -2.51 -12.84
CA ASN A 144 4.12 -2.66 -12.93
C ASN A 144 4.81 -1.45 -12.31
N GLY A 145 5.73 -1.72 -11.39
CA GLY A 145 6.49 -0.70 -10.69
C GLY A 145 7.98 -0.89 -10.92
N GLN A 146 8.67 0.22 -11.12
CA GLN A 146 10.14 0.27 -11.09
C GLN A 146 10.56 0.64 -9.68
N PHE A 147 11.53 -0.07 -9.11
CA PHE A 147 11.96 0.19 -7.74
C PHE A 147 13.47 0.40 -7.63
N ILE A 148 13.84 1.24 -6.67
CA ILE A 148 15.21 1.60 -6.32
C ILE A 148 15.40 1.42 -4.81
N MET A 149 16.65 1.24 -4.37
CA MET A 149 16.99 1.30 -2.96
C MET A 149 17.16 2.76 -2.54
N ILE A 150 16.65 3.12 -1.36
CA ILE A 150 16.72 4.48 -0.84
C ILE A 150 18.16 4.76 -0.35
N ASP A 151 18.73 5.90 -0.76
CA ASP A 151 20.07 6.35 -0.40
C ASP A 151 20.05 7.30 0.83
N THR A 152 19.32 6.91 1.87
CA THR A 152 19.33 7.61 3.17
C THR A 152 20.11 6.78 4.18
N SER A 153 20.83 7.43 5.10
CA SER A 153 21.67 6.71 6.08
C SER A 153 20.91 5.67 6.89
N ASP A 154 19.63 5.95 7.15
CA ASP A 154 18.74 5.09 7.92
C ASP A 154 18.22 3.89 7.10
N ALA A 155 17.84 4.10 5.83
CA ALA A 155 17.51 3.00 4.93
C ALA A 155 18.72 2.10 4.66
N ILE A 156 19.91 2.69 4.50
CA ILE A 156 21.18 1.95 4.39
C ILE A 156 21.44 1.15 5.65
N ALA A 157 21.30 1.75 6.84
CA ALA A 157 21.48 1.04 8.09
C ALA A 157 20.54 -0.15 8.21
N THR A 158 19.26 0.05 7.88
CA THR A 158 18.25 -1.01 7.84
C THR A 158 18.65 -2.12 6.86
N ALA A 159 19.08 -1.77 5.64
CA ALA A 159 19.53 -2.74 4.64
C ALA A 159 20.76 -3.54 5.09
N MET A 160 21.68 -2.89 5.80
CA MET A 160 22.93 -3.49 6.27
C MET A 160 22.75 -4.39 7.50
N ILE A 161 21.61 -4.35 8.20
CA ILE A 161 21.29 -5.30 9.28
C ILE A 161 21.48 -6.75 8.79
N SER A 162 20.98 -7.03 7.58
CA SER A 162 21.11 -8.35 6.97
C SER A 162 21.05 -8.26 5.44
N ILE A 163 22.20 -8.08 4.81
CA ILE A 163 22.30 -7.98 3.34
C ILE A 163 21.67 -9.19 2.66
N SER A 164 21.87 -10.39 3.22
CA SER A 164 21.36 -11.63 2.61
C SER A 164 19.84 -11.75 2.65
N GLN A 165 19.17 -11.12 3.60
CA GLN A 165 17.71 -11.19 3.75
C GLN A 165 17.00 -9.94 3.24
N ILE A 166 17.66 -8.77 3.30
CA ILE A 166 17.03 -7.50 2.95
C ILE A 166 17.38 -7.09 1.52
N VAL A 167 18.61 -7.36 1.08
CA VAL A 167 19.13 -6.88 -0.21
C VAL A 167 19.15 -7.97 -1.28
N LYS A 168 19.80 -9.11 -1.01
CA LYS A 168 19.98 -10.19 -2.01
C LYS A 168 18.69 -10.80 -2.59
N PRO A 169 17.54 -10.83 -1.90
CA PRO A 169 16.31 -11.35 -2.49
C PRO A 169 15.87 -10.55 -3.72
N VAL A 170 16.06 -9.22 -3.71
CA VAL A 170 15.51 -8.31 -4.73
C VAL A 170 16.57 -7.51 -5.49
N CYS A 171 17.82 -7.52 -5.03
CA CYS A 171 18.93 -6.79 -5.65
C CYS A 171 20.15 -7.69 -5.92
N ARG A 172 20.93 -7.31 -6.92
CA ARG A 172 22.29 -7.79 -7.19
C ARG A 172 23.25 -6.67 -6.80
N ILE A 173 24.28 -7.02 -6.04
CA ILE A 173 25.27 -6.05 -5.58
C ILE A 173 26.51 -6.22 -6.45
N GLU A 174 26.90 -5.14 -7.10
CA GLU A 174 28.14 -5.00 -7.86
C GLU A 174 29.16 -4.25 -6.98
N GLY A 175 30.42 -4.69 -7.01
CA GLY A 175 31.50 -4.08 -6.23
C GLY A 175 31.80 -4.76 -4.88
N ASN A 176 32.51 -4.05 -4.00
CA ASN A 176 33.04 -4.62 -2.76
C ASN A 176 32.05 -4.48 -1.59
N THR A 177 31.49 -5.60 -1.12
CA THR A 177 30.56 -5.64 0.02
C THR A 177 31.25 -5.76 1.38
N LYS A 178 32.58 -5.71 1.45
CA LYS A 178 33.34 -5.93 2.70
C LYS A 178 33.35 -4.72 3.62
N GLN A 179 33.08 -3.52 3.09
CA GLN A 179 33.03 -2.28 3.85
C GLN A 179 31.58 -1.81 3.98
N TYR A 180 31.26 -1.19 5.11
CA TYR A 180 29.95 -0.59 5.33
C TYR A 180 29.77 0.59 4.36
N PRO A 181 28.80 0.51 3.40
CA PRO A 181 28.60 1.58 2.43
C PRO A 181 28.12 2.84 3.11
N ARG A 182 28.63 3.99 2.65
CA ARG A 182 28.09 5.31 3.03
C ARG A 182 27.01 5.77 2.07
N ARG A 183 27.05 5.27 0.83
CA ARG A 183 26.08 5.57 -0.21
C ARG A 183 25.74 4.33 -1.01
N ILE A 184 24.52 4.32 -1.54
CA ILE A 184 24.04 3.28 -2.43
C ILE A 184 23.62 3.91 -3.74
N LYS A 185 24.28 3.48 -4.82
CA LYS A 185 23.93 3.90 -6.17
C LYS A 185 23.17 2.80 -6.87
N THR A 186 21.97 3.10 -7.35
CA THR A 186 21.22 2.19 -8.21
C THR A 186 21.76 2.30 -9.64
N LEU A 187 22.37 1.23 -10.13
CA LEU A 187 22.91 1.13 -11.50
C LEU A 187 21.83 0.73 -12.51
N GLU A 188 20.97 -0.20 -12.10
CA GLU A 188 19.78 -0.61 -12.87
C GLU A 188 18.60 -0.73 -11.92
N GLU A 189 17.48 -0.13 -12.29
CA GLU A 189 16.25 -0.23 -11.51
C GLU A 189 15.68 -1.65 -11.58
N GLY A 190 15.11 -2.08 -10.45
CA GLY A 190 14.38 -3.33 -10.36
C GLY A 190 12.97 -3.16 -10.91
N VAL A 191 12.33 -4.26 -11.27
CA VAL A 191 10.92 -4.27 -11.69
C VAL A 191 10.16 -5.20 -10.76
N ALA A 192 9.02 -4.73 -10.26
CA ALA A 192 8.07 -5.51 -9.49
C ALA A 192 6.69 -5.42 -10.14
N GLN A 193 5.96 -6.52 -10.09
CA GLN A 193 4.59 -6.61 -10.55
C GLN A 193 3.66 -6.80 -9.35
N ARG A 194 2.53 -6.11 -9.38
CA ARG A 194 1.51 -6.23 -8.35
C ARG A 194 0.72 -7.52 -8.53
N ASP A 195 0.65 -8.30 -7.47
CA ASP A 195 -0.09 -9.56 -7.35
C ASP A 195 -1.06 -9.41 -6.16
N GLY A 196 -2.24 -8.85 -6.44
CA GLY A 196 -3.21 -8.42 -5.42
C GLY A 196 -2.68 -7.27 -4.55
N ALA A 197 -2.42 -7.55 -3.28
CA ALA A 197 -1.90 -6.58 -2.31
C ALA A 197 -0.36 -6.62 -2.16
N ILE A 198 0.31 -7.54 -2.85
CA ILE A 198 1.73 -7.83 -2.70
C ILE A 198 2.47 -7.41 -3.97
N TRP A 199 3.68 -6.86 -3.83
CA TRP A 199 4.56 -6.61 -4.97
C TRP A 199 5.57 -7.73 -5.11
N ARG A 200 5.54 -8.43 -6.25
CA ARG A 200 6.46 -9.52 -6.59
C ARG A 200 7.56 -9.01 -7.49
N VAL A 201 8.82 -9.21 -7.11
CA VAL A 201 9.94 -8.81 -7.96
C VAL A 201 10.05 -9.72 -9.18
N THR A 202 9.98 -9.13 -10.37
CA THR A 202 10.16 -9.81 -11.66
C THR A 202 11.57 -9.61 -12.20
N LYS A 203 12.18 -8.45 -11.93
CA LYS A 203 13.57 -8.14 -12.29
C LYS A 203 14.30 -7.56 -11.07
N LYS A 204 15.42 -8.16 -10.68
CA LYS A 204 16.25 -7.63 -9.59
C LYS A 204 16.96 -6.33 -9.99
N ALA A 205 17.01 -5.37 -9.09
CA ALA A 205 17.80 -4.15 -9.27
C ALA A 205 19.31 -4.46 -9.19
N LYS A 206 20.15 -3.63 -9.82
CA LYS A 206 21.61 -3.67 -9.63
C LYS A 206 22.05 -2.47 -8.82
N LEU A 207 22.79 -2.72 -7.74
CA LEU A 207 23.27 -1.71 -6.82
C LEU A 207 24.80 -1.71 -6.77
N SER A 208 25.38 -0.53 -6.62
CA SER A 208 26.80 -0.34 -6.28
C SER A 208 26.89 0.24 -4.87
N PHE A 209 27.73 -0.36 -4.05
CA PHE A 209 28.04 0.12 -2.70
C PHE A 209 29.28 1.02 -2.75
N GLU A 210 29.12 2.26 -2.30
CA GLU A 210 30.16 3.31 -2.27
C GLU A 210 30.50 3.74 -0.83
#